data_AF-A0A7S2GBP5-F1
#
_entry.id   AF-A0A7S2GBP5-F1
#
_cell.length_a   1.000
_cell.length_b   1.000
_cell.length_c   1.000
_cell.angle_alpha   90.00
_cell.angle_beta   90.00
_cell.angle_gamma   90.00
#
_symmetry.space_group_name_H-M   'P 1'
#
loop_
_entity.id
_entity.type
_entity.pdbx_description
1 polymer ?
#
loop_
_entity_poly.entity_id
_entity_poly.type
_entity_poly.pdbx_seq_one_letter_code
_entity_poly.pdbx_strand_id
1 'polypeptide(L)'
;GVGAWLHGRQLDMAEESTVMQHALVALMCYSCAVHALITALFIARRGEWIIGKDPLTGAVPLWSYVLFAAFHLPTWLYTWLHTEHSKRHGVPVASEVAPGWWIGGRYAAQLNRRWGATIDLTVEFPEGCRQTTGEYLLVACWDGTPPAPATIEHAARVAADASHRGDVMVHCAHG
;
A
#
# COMPACT_ATOMS: atom_id res chain seq x y z
N GLY A 1 35.95 37.73 23.25
CA GLY A 1 35.59 38.90 22.41
C GLY A 1 34.43 38.51 21.51
N VAL A 2 33.44 39.41 21.37
CA VAL A 2 32.20 39.16 20.60
C VAL A 2 32.47 38.65 19.18
N GLY A 3 33.55 39.08 18.53
CA GLY A 3 33.96 38.62 17.20
C GLY A 3 34.34 37.13 17.11
N ALA A 4 35.01 36.57 18.12
CA ALA A 4 35.36 35.14 18.14
C ALA A 4 34.11 34.26 18.33
N TRP A 5 33.14 34.75 19.11
CA TRP A 5 31.86 34.06 19.32
C TRP A 5 30.96 34.12 18.08
N LEU A 6 30.94 35.26 17.37
CA LEU A 6 30.22 35.38 16.09
C LEU A 6 30.85 34.52 14.99
N HIS A 7 32.18 34.43 14.94
CA HIS A 7 32.87 33.57 13.98
C HIS A 7 32.60 32.08 14.25
N GLY A 8 32.61 31.65 15.52
CA GLY A 8 32.22 30.29 15.92
C GLY A 8 30.80 29.93 15.47
N ARG A 9 29.81 30.78 15.76
CA ARG A 9 28.42 30.55 15.29
C ARG A 9 28.28 30.48 13.78
N GLN A 10 29.10 31.23 13.04
CA GLN A 10 29.04 31.23 11.58
C GLN A 10 29.60 29.93 10.98
N LEU A 11 30.60 29.33 11.63
CA LEU A 11 31.14 28.02 11.26
C LEU A 11 30.14 26.90 11.60
N ASP A 12 29.54 26.92 12.80
CA ASP A 12 28.53 25.96 13.22
C ASP A 12 27.33 25.94 12.25
N MET A 13 26.81 27.11 11.87
CA MET A 13 25.71 27.21 10.90
C MET A 13 26.12 26.73 9.49
N ALA A 14 27.37 26.94 9.07
CA ALA A 14 27.85 26.46 7.78
C ALA A 14 28.01 24.94 7.75
N GLU A 15 28.48 24.35 8.86
CA GLU A 15 28.56 22.90 9.04
C GLU A 15 27.17 22.26 9.07
N GLU A 16 26.23 22.82 9.86
CA GLU A 16 24.83 22.37 9.90
C GLU A 16 24.16 22.44 8.52
N SER A 17 24.38 23.54 7.79
CA SER A 17 23.87 23.70 6.41
C SER A 17 24.43 22.63 5.47
N THR A 18 25.73 22.31 5.58
CA THR A 18 26.39 21.30 4.76
C THR A 18 25.89 19.88 5.09
N VAL A 19 25.69 19.56 6.37
CA VAL A 19 25.11 18.28 6.81
C VAL A 19 23.68 18.13 6.30
N MET A 20 22.86 19.18 6.42
CA MET A 20 21.49 19.18 5.90
C MET A 20 21.46 18.96 4.38
N GLN A 21 22.34 19.64 3.64
CA GLN A 21 22.45 19.45 2.19
C GLN A 21 22.79 18.01 1.81
N HIS A 22 23.79 17.40 2.46
CA HIS A 22 24.14 16.01 2.22
C HIS A 22 22.99 15.05 2.57
N ALA A 23 22.28 15.29 3.68
CA ALA A 23 21.13 14.49 4.07
C ALA A 23 19.99 14.57 3.04
N LEU A 24 19.68 15.77 2.52
CA LEU A 24 18.68 15.95 1.47
C LEU A 24 19.10 15.28 0.17
N VAL A 25 20.36 15.41 -0.25
CA VAL A 25 20.88 14.73 -1.45
C VAL A 25 20.79 13.23 -1.29
N ALA A 26 21.19 12.68 -0.14
CA ALA A 26 21.09 11.25 0.14
C ALA A 26 19.63 10.77 0.10
N LEU A 27 18.70 11.53 0.68
CA LEU A 27 17.26 11.23 0.63
C LEU A 27 16.72 11.23 -0.81
N MET A 28 17.12 12.20 -1.63
CA MET A 28 16.71 12.26 -3.04
C MET A 28 17.30 11.11 -3.85
N CYS A 29 18.57 10.77 -3.65
CA CYS A 29 19.22 9.63 -4.31
C CYS A 29 18.55 8.31 -3.91
N TYR A 30 18.27 8.12 -2.61
CA TYR A 30 17.53 6.96 -2.10
C TYR A 30 16.14 6.86 -2.73
N SER A 31 15.37 7.95 -2.72
CA SER A 31 14.03 8.00 -3.31
C SER A 31 14.07 7.67 -4.81
N CYS A 32 15.00 8.29 -5.55
CA CYS A 32 15.21 8.01 -6.97
C CYS A 32 15.54 6.54 -7.24
N ALA A 33 16.45 5.95 -6.46
CA ALA A 33 16.83 4.54 -6.60
C ALA A 33 15.65 3.59 -6.31
N VAL A 34 14.89 3.84 -5.24
CA VAL A 34 13.69 3.06 -4.90
C VAL A 34 12.64 3.15 -6.00
N HIS A 35 12.32 4.36 -6.47
CA HIS A 35 11.32 4.54 -7.52
C HIS A 35 11.79 3.94 -8.85
N ALA A 36 13.07 4.07 -9.20
CA ALA A 36 13.63 3.44 -10.40
C ALA A 36 13.51 1.91 -10.33
N LEU A 37 13.83 1.30 -9.17
CA LEU A 37 13.68 -0.13 -8.95
C LEU A 37 12.22 -0.58 -9.09
N ILE A 38 11.29 0.07 -8.39
CA ILE A 38 9.87 -0.29 -8.44
C ILE A 38 9.31 -0.08 -9.86
N THR A 39 9.67 1.01 -10.53
CA THR A 39 9.25 1.26 -11.92
C THR A 39 9.79 0.19 -12.86
N ALA A 40 11.05 -0.23 -12.70
CA ALA A 40 11.63 -1.29 -13.52
C ALA A 40 10.89 -2.63 -13.30
N LEU A 41 10.60 -2.98 -12.04
CA LEU A 41 9.83 -4.17 -11.68
C LEU A 41 8.39 -4.12 -12.23
N PHE A 42 7.75 -2.97 -12.11
CA PHE A 42 6.43 -2.69 -12.67
C PHE A 42 6.38 -2.90 -14.19
N ILE A 43 7.31 -2.28 -14.92
CA ILE A 43 7.43 -2.43 -16.39
C ILE A 43 7.70 -3.90 -16.75
N ALA A 44 8.51 -4.60 -15.95
CA ALA A 44 8.79 -6.02 -16.13
C ALA A 44 7.62 -6.93 -15.72
N ARG A 45 6.54 -6.39 -15.14
CA ARG A 45 5.38 -7.13 -14.60
C ARG A 45 5.80 -8.23 -13.63
N ARG A 46 6.71 -7.88 -12.71
CA ARG A 46 7.26 -8.76 -11.69
C ARG A 46 7.52 -7.98 -10.40
N GLY A 47 7.90 -8.69 -9.35
CA GLY A 47 8.49 -8.08 -8.15
C GLY A 47 7.49 -7.68 -7.07
N GLU A 48 6.24 -8.07 -7.20
CA GLU A 48 5.17 -7.87 -6.20
C GLU A 48 5.59 -8.41 -4.81
N TRP A 49 6.40 -9.47 -4.81
CA TRP A 49 6.98 -10.08 -3.62
C TRP A 49 7.99 -9.20 -2.88
N ILE A 50 8.56 -8.16 -3.51
CA ILE A 50 9.65 -7.36 -2.92
C ILE A 50 9.17 -6.56 -1.71
N ILE A 51 7.88 -6.23 -1.64
CA ILE A 51 7.29 -5.55 -0.49
C ILE A 51 7.16 -6.49 0.71
N GLY A 52 7.18 -7.81 0.47
CA GLY A 52 7.23 -8.83 1.52
C GLY A 52 5.89 -9.06 2.23
N LYS A 53 4.76 -8.66 1.64
CA LYS A 53 3.44 -8.89 2.22
C LYS A 53 3.20 -10.39 2.42
N ASP A 54 2.80 -10.75 3.63
CA ASP A 54 2.52 -12.13 4.01
C ASP A 54 1.21 -12.60 3.34
N PRO A 55 1.24 -13.68 2.54
CA PRO A 55 0.07 -14.16 1.82
C PRO A 55 -1.02 -14.79 2.70
N LEU A 56 -0.71 -15.15 3.95
CA LEU A 56 -1.65 -15.76 4.90
C LEU A 56 -2.26 -14.73 5.85
N THR A 57 -1.47 -13.76 6.30
CA THR A 57 -1.92 -12.74 7.26
C THR A 57 -2.27 -11.41 6.61
N GLY A 58 -1.82 -11.17 5.38
CA GLY A 58 -1.92 -9.90 4.71
C GLY A 58 -1.08 -8.80 5.36
N ALA A 59 -0.17 -9.13 6.29
CA ALA A 59 0.66 -8.15 6.96
C ALA A 59 1.86 -7.74 6.09
N VAL A 60 2.20 -6.45 6.10
CA VAL A 60 3.45 -5.94 5.51
C VAL A 60 4.49 -5.83 6.64
N PRO A 61 5.68 -6.42 6.48
CA PRO A 61 6.69 -6.46 7.54
C PRO A 61 7.34 -5.10 7.77
N LEU A 62 7.79 -4.83 9.00
CA LEU A 62 8.34 -3.52 9.39
C LEU A 62 9.54 -3.09 8.52
N TRP A 63 10.40 -4.04 8.14
CA TRP A 63 11.55 -3.75 7.29
C TRP A 63 11.14 -3.16 5.94
N SER A 64 9.97 -3.53 5.43
CA SER A 64 9.46 -3.03 4.14
C SER A 64 9.12 -1.56 4.22
N TYR A 65 8.47 -1.12 5.30
CA TYR A 65 8.19 0.30 5.53
C TYR A 65 9.47 1.14 5.65
N VAL A 66 10.53 0.58 6.24
CA VAL A 66 11.82 1.28 6.37
C VAL A 66 12.54 1.34 5.02
N LEU A 67 12.68 0.21 4.32
CA LEU A 67 13.42 0.13 3.06
C LEU A 67 12.70 0.81 1.90
N PHE A 68 11.36 0.77 1.88
CA PHE A 68 10.52 1.33 0.83
C PHE A 68 9.71 2.54 1.31
N ALA A 69 10.22 3.31 2.29
CA ALA A 69 9.55 4.50 2.82
C ALA A 69 9.17 5.50 1.71
N ALA A 70 10.06 5.72 0.74
CA ALA A 70 9.81 6.60 -0.41
C ALA A 70 8.65 6.13 -1.30
N PHE A 71 8.33 4.83 -1.28
CA PHE A 71 7.19 4.26 -2.00
C PHE A 71 5.93 4.21 -1.12
N HIS A 72 6.04 3.74 0.12
CA HIS A 72 4.91 3.59 1.03
C HIS A 72 4.28 4.93 1.39
N LEU A 73 5.07 5.94 1.76
CA LEU A 73 4.52 7.20 2.28
C LEU A 73 3.63 7.94 1.25
N PRO A 74 4.05 8.16 -0.01
CA PRO A 74 3.19 8.78 -1.01
C PRO A 74 1.97 7.92 -1.33
N THR A 75 2.14 6.59 -1.38
CA THR A 75 1.05 5.66 -1.70
C THR A 75 -0.04 5.69 -0.63
N TRP A 76 0.34 5.62 0.65
CA TRP A 76 -0.57 5.79 1.78
C TRP A 76 -1.25 7.15 1.78
N LEU A 77 -0.49 8.23 1.57
CA LEU A 77 -1.04 9.58 1.53
C LEU A 77 -2.06 9.73 0.39
N TYR A 78 -1.73 9.25 -0.80
CA TYR A 78 -2.60 9.29 -1.97
C TYR A 78 -3.88 8.48 -1.73
N THR A 79 -3.78 7.23 -1.28
CA THR A 79 -4.94 6.38 -1.02
C THR A 79 -5.85 6.96 0.05
N TRP A 80 -5.29 7.58 1.10
CA TRP A 80 -6.06 8.32 2.10
C TRP A 80 -6.79 9.52 1.48
N LEU A 81 -6.08 10.39 0.74
CA LEU A 81 -6.68 11.55 0.08
C LEU A 81 -7.78 11.16 -0.91
N HIS A 82 -7.52 10.15 -1.75
CA HIS A 82 -8.49 9.61 -2.71
C HIS A 82 -9.74 9.11 -1.98
N THR A 83 -9.57 8.31 -0.92
CA THR A 83 -10.69 7.78 -0.15
C THR A 83 -11.52 8.89 0.50
N GLU A 84 -10.88 9.87 1.12
CA GLU A 84 -11.60 10.99 1.77
C GLU A 84 -12.31 11.87 0.73
N HIS A 85 -11.72 12.07 -0.45
CA HIS A 85 -12.39 12.74 -1.55
C HIS A 85 -13.64 11.96 -2.00
N SER A 86 -13.52 10.65 -2.23
CA SER A 86 -14.63 9.77 -2.62
C SER A 86 -15.78 9.81 -1.61
N LYS A 87 -15.48 9.71 -0.30
CA LYS A 87 -16.48 9.80 0.77
C LYS A 87 -17.24 11.13 0.75
N ARG A 88 -16.54 12.25 0.54
CA ARG A 88 -17.17 13.59 0.44
C ARG A 88 -18.13 13.69 -0.75
N HIS A 89 -17.93 12.86 -1.77
CA HIS A 89 -18.81 12.78 -2.95
C HIS A 89 -19.81 11.62 -2.85
N GLY A 90 -20.00 11.04 -1.67
CA GLY A 90 -20.98 9.99 -1.42
C GLY A 90 -20.60 8.59 -1.92
N VAL A 91 -19.35 8.38 -2.34
CA VAL A 91 -18.85 7.06 -2.73
C VAL A 91 -18.39 6.31 -1.48
N PRO A 92 -18.97 5.14 -1.17
CA PRO A 92 -18.59 4.37 0.01
C PRO A 92 -17.22 3.69 -0.17
N VAL A 93 -16.60 3.26 0.93
CA VAL A 93 -15.31 2.53 0.92
C VAL A 93 -15.39 1.15 0.28
N ALA A 94 -16.60 0.61 0.16
CA ALA A 94 -16.94 -0.56 -0.65
C ALA A 94 -18.44 -0.58 -0.96
N SER A 95 -18.80 -1.19 -2.08
CA SER A 95 -20.17 -1.28 -2.60
C SER A 95 -20.52 -2.72 -2.92
N GLU A 96 -21.76 -3.10 -2.65
CA GLU A 96 -22.34 -4.35 -3.12
C GLU A 96 -22.66 -4.24 -4.61
N VAL A 97 -22.11 -5.13 -5.43
CA VAL A 97 -22.31 -5.14 -6.88
C VAL A 97 -23.25 -6.25 -7.33
N ALA A 98 -23.40 -7.28 -6.51
CA ALA A 98 -24.41 -8.34 -6.63
C ALA A 98 -24.70 -8.88 -5.22
N PRO A 99 -25.82 -9.59 -4.98
CA PRO A 99 -26.16 -10.08 -3.64
C PRO A 99 -25.02 -10.90 -3.00
N GLY A 100 -24.45 -10.40 -1.91
CA GLY A 100 -23.31 -11.00 -1.21
C GLY A 100 -21.93 -10.77 -1.84
N TRP A 101 -21.84 -9.97 -2.90
CA TRP A 101 -20.60 -9.68 -3.64
C TRP A 101 -20.24 -8.21 -3.58
N TRP A 102 -19.05 -7.91 -3.08
CA TRP A 102 -18.60 -6.56 -2.78
C TRP A 102 -17.31 -6.22 -3.50
N ILE A 103 -17.21 -4.97 -3.96
CA ILE A 103 -15.99 -4.34 -4.45
C ILE A 103 -15.63 -3.21 -3.51
N GLY A 104 -14.37 -3.14 -3.09
CA GLY A 104 -13.92 -2.15 -2.12
C GLY A 104 -12.49 -1.67 -2.31
N GLY A 105 -12.14 -0.66 -1.54
CA GLY A 105 -10.78 -0.17 -1.40
C GLY A 105 -10.14 -0.59 -0.08
N ARG A 106 -8.95 -0.03 0.17
CA ARG A 106 -8.13 -0.26 1.36
C ARG A 106 -8.89 -0.14 2.69
N TYR A 107 -9.89 0.74 2.73
CA TYR A 107 -10.64 1.09 3.93
C TYR A 107 -11.95 0.30 4.11
N ALA A 108 -12.15 -0.80 3.38
CA ALA A 108 -13.33 -1.66 3.49
C ALA A 108 -13.64 -2.13 4.92
N ALA A 109 -12.63 -2.25 5.78
CA ALA A 109 -12.79 -2.60 7.19
C ALA A 109 -13.71 -1.65 7.98
N GLN A 110 -13.88 -0.40 7.51
CA GLN A 110 -14.79 0.59 8.12
C GLN A 110 -16.26 0.14 8.07
N LEU A 111 -16.62 -0.80 7.20
CA LEU A 111 -17.96 -1.38 7.15
C LEU A 111 -18.26 -2.33 8.32
N ASN A 112 -17.26 -2.75 9.09
CA ASN A 112 -17.40 -3.69 10.21
C ASN A 112 -18.16 -4.97 9.84
N ARG A 113 -17.97 -5.47 8.61
CA ARG A 113 -18.59 -6.70 8.12
C ARG A 113 -17.71 -7.92 8.40
N ARG A 114 -18.37 -9.08 8.43
CA ARG A 114 -17.72 -10.39 8.37
C ARG A 114 -17.76 -10.87 6.93
N TRP A 115 -16.62 -11.34 6.44
CA TRP A 115 -16.46 -11.79 5.06
C TRP A 115 -16.28 -13.31 5.03
N GLY A 116 -17.02 -13.97 4.15
CA GLY A 116 -16.75 -15.35 3.77
C GLY A 116 -15.35 -15.45 3.15
N ALA A 117 -15.04 -14.54 2.22
CA ALA A 117 -13.69 -14.35 1.70
C ALA A 117 -13.32 -12.89 1.43
N THR A 118 -12.03 -12.60 1.54
CA THR A 118 -11.42 -11.35 1.09
C THR A 118 -10.34 -11.67 0.07
N ILE A 119 -10.56 -11.24 -1.17
CA ILE A 119 -9.61 -11.30 -2.28
C ILE A 119 -8.90 -9.94 -2.36
N ASP A 120 -7.63 -9.93 -2.00
CA ASP A 120 -6.84 -8.72 -1.81
C ASP A 120 -5.86 -8.56 -2.97
N LEU A 121 -6.02 -7.49 -3.74
CA LEU A 121 -5.22 -7.18 -4.91
C LEU A 121 -4.10 -6.17 -4.61
N THR A 122 -3.76 -5.96 -3.33
CA THR A 122 -2.73 -4.99 -2.92
C THR A 122 -1.50 -5.70 -2.36
N VAL A 123 -0.32 -5.14 -2.59
CA VAL A 123 0.95 -5.61 -1.99
C VAL A 123 1.54 -4.58 -1.04
N GLU A 124 1.18 -3.32 -1.24
CA GLU A 124 1.69 -2.12 -0.57
C GLU A 124 0.98 -1.82 0.76
N PHE A 125 -0.19 -2.41 0.98
CA PHE A 125 -0.99 -2.19 2.20
C PHE A 125 -1.19 -3.47 3.00
N PRO A 126 -1.26 -3.39 4.35
CA PRO A 126 -1.62 -4.54 5.16
C PRO A 126 -3.14 -4.80 5.07
N GLU A 127 -3.61 -6.03 5.19
CA GLU A 127 -5.05 -6.30 5.04
C GLU A 127 -5.88 -5.87 6.26
N GLY A 128 -6.92 -5.05 6.04
CA GLY A 128 -7.70 -4.43 7.11
C GLY A 128 -8.83 -5.31 7.67
N CYS A 129 -9.45 -6.12 6.82
CA CYS A 129 -10.55 -7.02 7.17
C CYS A 129 -10.04 -8.41 7.61
N ARG A 130 -8.73 -8.62 7.73
CA ARG A 130 -8.15 -9.95 7.95
C ARG A 130 -8.77 -10.70 9.14
N GLN A 131 -9.04 -9.98 10.23
CA GLN A 131 -9.59 -10.56 11.46
C GLN A 131 -11.08 -10.94 11.34
N THR A 132 -11.81 -10.35 10.39
CA THR A 132 -13.23 -10.62 10.15
C THR A 132 -13.46 -11.45 8.89
N THR A 133 -12.39 -11.94 8.26
CA THR A 133 -12.42 -12.74 7.05
C THR A 133 -12.20 -14.21 7.36
N GLY A 134 -13.09 -15.07 6.87
CA GLY A 134 -12.94 -16.52 6.94
C GLY A 134 -11.79 -17.01 6.06
N GLU A 135 -11.85 -16.68 4.77
CA GLU A 135 -10.85 -17.10 3.78
C GLU A 135 -10.15 -15.88 3.15
N TYR A 136 -8.85 -15.74 3.38
CA TYR A 136 -8.04 -14.66 2.84
C TYR A 136 -7.21 -15.16 1.67
N LEU A 137 -7.25 -14.46 0.55
CA LEU A 137 -6.39 -14.72 -0.60
C LEU A 137 -5.72 -13.42 -1.05
N LEU A 138 -4.40 -13.39 -0.92
CA LEU A 138 -3.57 -12.37 -1.55
C LEU A 138 -3.38 -12.71 -3.04
N VAL A 139 -3.92 -11.87 -3.91
CA VAL A 139 -3.64 -11.84 -5.34
C VAL A 139 -2.64 -10.71 -5.56
N ALA A 140 -1.37 -10.98 -5.32
CA ALA A 140 -0.31 -9.98 -5.43
C ALA A 140 -0.23 -9.42 -6.86
N CYS A 141 -0.58 -8.14 -7.02
CA CYS A 141 -0.45 -7.42 -8.27
C CYS A 141 -0.05 -5.97 -8.01
N TRP A 142 0.69 -5.38 -8.97
CA TRP A 142 0.82 -3.94 -9.03
C TRP A 142 -0.41 -3.33 -9.69
N ASP A 143 -0.82 -2.15 -9.22
CA ASP A 143 -1.92 -1.41 -9.85
C ASP A 143 -1.62 -1.15 -11.34
N GLY A 144 -2.56 -1.46 -12.22
CA GLY A 144 -2.37 -1.41 -13.68
C GLY A 144 -1.71 -2.64 -14.31
N THR A 145 -1.33 -3.67 -13.52
CA THR A 145 -0.90 -4.97 -14.04
C THR A 145 -1.93 -6.06 -13.69
N PRO A 146 -2.69 -6.58 -14.67
CA PRO A 146 -3.64 -7.64 -14.36
C PRO A 146 -2.90 -8.91 -13.93
N PRO A 147 -3.43 -9.66 -12.94
CA PRO A 147 -2.91 -10.98 -12.61
C PRO A 147 -2.97 -11.93 -13.82
N ALA A 148 -2.18 -13.00 -13.79
CA ALA A 148 -2.27 -14.03 -14.81
C ALA A 148 -3.69 -14.65 -14.85
N PRO A 149 -4.20 -15.06 -16.03
CA PRO A 149 -5.55 -15.64 -16.14
C PRO A 149 -5.81 -16.82 -15.18
N ALA A 150 -4.80 -17.68 -14.97
CA ALA A 150 -4.90 -18.79 -14.03
C ALA A 150 -5.08 -18.33 -12.57
N THR A 151 -4.47 -17.20 -12.20
CA THR A 151 -4.62 -16.59 -10.87
C THR A 151 -6.00 -15.98 -10.69
N ILE A 152 -6.51 -15.28 -11.72
CA ILE A 152 -7.88 -14.74 -11.73
C ILE A 152 -8.88 -15.88 -11.54
N GLU A 153 -8.73 -16.94 -12.32
CA GLU A 153 -9.59 -18.11 -12.28
C GLU A 153 -9.51 -18.85 -10.93
N HIS A 154 -8.33 -18.94 -10.31
CA HIS A 154 -8.20 -19.47 -8.96
C HIS A 154 -8.90 -18.60 -7.91
N ALA A 155 -8.71 -17.28 -7.97
CA ALA A 155 -9.35 -16.33 -7.06
C ALA A 155 -10.87 -16.36 -7.20
N ALA A 156 -11.38 -16.48 -8.44
CA ALA A 156 -12.81 -16.60 -8.71
C ALA A 156 -13.40 -17.86 -8.08
N ARG A 157 -12.71 -19.01 -8.15
CA ARG A 157 -13.16 -20.25 -7.49
C ARG A 157 -13.17 -20.14 -5.97
N VAL A 158 -12.09 -19.61 -5.38
CA VAL A 158 -12.02 -19.37 -3.93
C VAL A 158 -13.17 -18.48 -3.46
N ALA A 159 -13.40 -17.38 -4.18
CA ALA A 159 -14.50 -16.47 -3.90
C ALA A 159 -15.88 -17.15 -4.02
N ALA A 160 -16.11 -17.91 -5.10
CA ALA A 160 -17.37 -18.62 -5.31
C ALA A 160 -17.63 -19.65 -4.21
N ASP A 161 -16.63 -20.46 -3.85
CA ASP A 161 -16.75 -21.46 -2.80
C ASP A 161 -17.02 -20.82 -1.42
N ALA A 162 -16.41 -19.66 -1.15
CA ALA A 162 -16.60 -18.92 0.08
C ALA A 162 -17.93 -18.16 0.15
N SER A 163 -18.54 -17.82 -0.98
CA SER A 163 -19.83 -17.10 -1.06
C SER A 163 -20.98 -17.85 -0.38
N HIS A 164 -20.88 -19.18 -0.26
CA HIS A 164 -21.82 -20.01 0.49
C HIS A 164 -21.75 -19.84 2.02
N ARG A 165 -20.66 -19.25 2.53
CA ARG A 165 -20.38 -19.08 3.98
C ARG A 165 -20.52 -17.63 4.45
N GLY A 166 -20.65 -16.68 3.55
CA GLY A 166 -20.79 -15.26 3.85
C GLY A 166 -20.43 -14.38 2.66
N ASP A 167 -20.51 -13.06 2.84
CA ASP A 167 -20.22 -12.09 1.79
C ASP A 167 -18.77 -12.17 1.31
N VAL A 168 -18.54 -11.93 0.02
CA VAL A 168 -17.21 -11.87 -0.58
C VAL A 168 -16.82 -10.43 -0.82
N MET A 169 -15.63 -10.05 -0.34
CA MET A 169 -14.98 -8.79 -0.69
C MET A 169 -13.87 -9.04 -1.70
N VAL A 170 -13.88 -8.31 -2.81
CA VAL A 170 -12.74 -8.17 -3.72
C VAL A 170 -12.28 -6.72 -3.65
N HIS A 171 -11.02 -6.47 -3.34
CA HIS A 171 -10.56 -5.09 -3.17
C HIS A 171 -9.16 -4.84 -3.68
N CYS A 172 -8.93 -3.60 -4.09
CA CYS A 172 -7.60 -3.04 -4.33
C CYS A 172 -7.34 -1.91 -3.32
N ALA A 173 -6.45 -0.96 -3.66
CA ALA A 173 -6.23 0.23 -2.87
C ALA A 173 -7.43 1.19 -2.89
N HIS A 174 -8.05 1.39 -4.06
CA HIS A 174 -8.96 2.52 -4.31
C HIS A 174 -10.43 2.13 -4.54
N GLY A 175 -10.75 0.84 -4.72
CA GLY A 175 -12.09 0.36 -5.09
C GLY A 175 -12.25 0.17 -6.58
#